data_AF-A0A9P3LCR7-F1
#
_entry.id   AF-A0A9P3LCR7-F1
#
_cell.length_a   1.000
_cell.length_b   1.000
_cell.length_c   1.000
_cell.angle_alpha   90.00
_cell.angle_beta   90.00
_cell.angle_gamma   90.00
#
_symmetry.space_group_name_H-M   'P 1'
#
loop_
_entity.id
_entity.type
_entity.pdbx_description
1 polymer ?
#
loop_
_entity_poly.entity_id
_entity_poly.type
_entity_poly.pdbx_seq_one_letter_code
_entity_poly.pdbx_strand_id
1 'polypeptide(L)'
;MMNSQYLLLGSLSLAVLILSILLFARKKAQSKGNSLLLLGAPDAGKTAILSTLLYKQTLPTHTSMQTNMANVSLPPSNKSLRIIDVPGHPRIRDQFREYMSDAKAVAFVVDASTVSRNGSAVAEHLHHVLNALTSLPPSQAPPVFTIVAHKSDLLKASANATSEQLSVNRVRTILERELDKRKASHAGGVGVESLGGEGEESTELGGLECSGGEFKFAEWEGGEVAFVGASVTVGKAAVVDGEKRDGLSDFREWLVDLP
;
A
#
# COMPACT_ATOMS: atom_id res chain seq x y z
N MET A 1 -32.12 -17.44 -52.76
CA MET A 1 -30.97 -18.11 -52.09
C MET A 1 -30.10 -17.03 -51.51
N MET A 2 -30.03 -16.89 -50.18
CA MET A 2 -29.09 -15.96 -49.56
C MET A 2 -27.67 -16.42 -49.87
N ASN A 3 -26.88 -15.54 -50.49
CA ASN A 3 -25.50 -15.85 -50.88
C ASN A 3 -24.71 -16.24 -49.62
N SER A 4 -24.10 -17.42 -49.63
CA SER A 4 -23.35 -18.00 -48.50
C SER A 4 -22.30 -17.04 -47.90
N GLN A 5 -21.75 -16.15 -48.74
CA GLN A 5 -20.83 -15.09 -48.32
C GLN A 5 -21.45 -14.06 -47.35
N TYR A 6 -22.73 -13.68 -47.53
CA TYR A 6 -23.41 -12.74 -46.61
C TYR A 6 -23.72 -13.38 -45.26
N LEU A 7 -23.98 -14.70 -45.22
CA LEU A 7 -24.15 -15.44 -43.97
C LEU A 7 -22.85 -15.51 -43.18
N LEU A 8 -21.72 -15.75 -43.85
CA LEU A 8 -20.39 -15.74 -43.23
C LEU A 8 -20.03 -14.35 -42.68
N LEU A 9 -20.20 -13.30 -43.47
CA LEU A 9 -19.97 -11.91 -43.05
C LEU A 9 -20.86 -11.50 -41.86
N GLY A 10 -22.15 -11.87 -41.89
CA GLY A 10 -23.07 -11.62 -40.79
C GLY A 10 -22.64 -12.34 -39.51
N SER A 11 -22.27 -13.61 -39.60
CA SER A 11 -21.80 -14.38 -38.43
C SER A 11 -20.50 -13.83 -37.84
N LEU A 12 -19.56 -13.39 -38.67
CA LEU A 12 -18.30 -12.78 -38.23
C LEU A 12 -18.56 -11.43 -37.53
N SER A 13 -19.42 -10.58 -38.10
CA SER A 13 -19.78 -9.30 -37.48
C SER A 13 -20.46 -9.50 -36.12
N LEU A 14 -21.34 -10.49 -36.00
CA LEU A 14 -22.02 -10.83 -34.74
C LEU A 14 -21.02 -11.37 -33.70
N ALA A 15 -20.08 -12.22 -34.11
CA ALA A 15 -19.05 -12.76 -33.23
C ALA A 15 -18.11 -11.66 -32.70
N VAL A 16 -17.69 -10.72 -33.56
CA VAL A 16 -16.88 -9.57 -33.15
C VAL A 16 -17.65 -8.66 -32.21
N LEU A 17 -18.95 -8.44 -32.48
CA LEU A 17 -19.80 -7.59 -31.64
C LEU A 17 -20.03 -8.24 -30.26
N ILE A 18 -20.32 -9.54 -30.20
CA ILE A 18 -20.43 -10.30 -28.95
C ILE A 18 -19.10 -10.29 -28.19
N LEU A 19 -17.97 -10.52 -28.86
CA LEU A 19 -16.64 -10.47 -28.23
C LEU A 19 -16.35 -9.08 -27.66
N SER A 20 -16.68 -8.02 -28.41
CA SER A 20 -16.51 -6.64 -27.96
C SER A 20 -17.35 -6.33 -26.72
N ILE A 21 -18.61 -6.79 -26.69
CA ILE A 21 -19.50 -6.64 -25.53
C ILE A 21 -18.96 -7.43 -24.34
N LEU A 22 -18.50 -8.67 -24.54
CA LEU A 22 -17.93 -9.48 -23.48
C LEU A 22 -16.65 -8.87 -22.91
N LEU A 23 -15.79 -8.30 -23.75
CA LEU A 23 -14.59 -7.58 -23.32
C LEU A 23 -14.94 -6.30 -22.55
N PHE A 24 -15.95 -5.55 -23.01
CA PHE A 24 -16.41 -4.33 -22.34
C PHE A 24 -17.09 -4.62 -21.01
N ALA A 25 -17.89 -5.68 -20.95
CA ALA A 25 -18.53 -6.17 -19.73
C ALA A 25 -17.50 -6.68 -18.72
N ARG A 26 -16.47 -7.40 -19.17
CA ARG A 26 -15.34 -7.81 -18.31
C ARG A 26 -14.56 -6.63 -17.75
N LYS A 27 -14.26 -5.62 -18.58
CA LYS A 27 -13.60 -4.38 -18.11
C LYS A 27 -14.45 -3.62 -17.08
N LYS A 28 -15.77 -3.61 -17.25
CA LYS A 28 -16.70 -2.94 -16.32
C LYS A 28 -16.93 -3.73 -15.03
N ALA A 29 -16.81 -5.06 -15.08
CA ALA A 29 -16.97 -5.95 -13.93
C ALA A 29 -15.74 -6.00 -13.00
N GLN A 30 -14.60 -5.41 -13.40
CA GLN A 30 -13.52 -5.10 -12.46
C GLN A 30 -14.00 -3.99 -11.52
N SER A 31 -14.69 -4.39 -10.47
CA SER A 31 -15.07 -3.52 -9.36
C SER A 31 -13.79 -2.96 -8.75
N LYS A 32 -13.55 -1.67 -8.98
CA LYS A 32 -12.55 -0.94 -8.19
C LYS A 32 -13.06 -0.94 -6.75
N GLY A 33 -12.32 -1.55 -5.83
CA GLY A 33 -12.61 -1.48 -4.41
C GLY A 33 -12.75 -0.03 -3.94
N ASN A 34 -13.36 0.19 -2.78
CA ASN A 34 -13.52 1.54 -2.21
C ASN A 34 -12.84 1.69 -0.83
N SER A 35 -11.87 0.81 -0.54
CA SER A 35 -11.14 0.85 0.73
C SER A 35 -9.67 1.25 0.60
N LEU A 36 -9.17 1.97 1.60
CA LEU A 36 -7.77 2.23 1.85
C LEU A 36 -7.31 1.38 3.02
N LEU A 37 -6.33 0.52 2.81
CA LEU A 37 -5.70 -0.24 3.90
C LEU A 37 -4.54 0.55 4.48
N LEU A 38 -4.58 0.84 5.78
CA LEU A 38 -3.43 1.36 6.51
C LEU A 38 -2.68 0.19 7.14
N LEU A 39 -1.50 -0.10 6.59
CA LEU A 39 -0.63 -1.20 7.00
C LEU A 39 0.68 -0.65 7.57
N GLY A 40 1.47 -1.50 8.24
CA GLY A 40 2.76 -1.10 8.79
C GLY A 40 3.02 -1.58 10.21
N ALA A 41 4.24 -1.38 10.70
CA ALA A 41 4.68 -1.85 12.01
C ALA A 41 3.87 -1.26 13.18
N PRO A 42 3.89 -1.88 14.36
CA PRO A 42 3.35 -1.28 15.59
C PRO A 42 3.97 0.12 15.80
N ASP A 43 3.19 1.02 16.39
CA ASP A 43 3.61 2.40 16.71
C ASP A 43 4.06 3.27 15.52
N ALA A 44 3.86 2.82 14.27
CA ALA A 44 4.20 3.61 13.09
C ALA A 44 3.36 4.89 12.96
N GLY A 45 2.14 4.90 13.52
CA GLY A 45 1.21 6.05 13.47
C GLY A 45 -0.09 5.81 12.70
N LYS A 46 -0.40 4.57 12.31
CA LYS A 46 -1.61 4.22 11.52
C LYS A 46 -2.91 4.76 12.11
N THR A 47 -3.17 4.47 13.38
CA THR A 47 -4.37 4.92 14.10
C THR A 47 -4.38 6.44 14.32
N ALA A 48 -3.20 7.07 14.46
CA ALA A 48 -3.08 8.52 14.56
C ALA A 48 -3.45 9.21 13.22
N ILE A 49 -2.99 8.66 12.09
CA ILE A 49 -3.39 9.12 10.76
C ILE A 49 -4.91 8.97 10.59
N LEU A 50 -5.48 7.79 10.90
CA LEU A 50 -6.92 7.55 10.81
C LEU A 50 -7.72 8.56 11.65
N SER A 51 -7.33 8.74 12.91
CA SER A 51 -8.01 9.67 13.83
C SER A 51 -7.96 11.11 13.32
N THR A 52 -6.81 11.52 12.77
CA THR A 52 -6.61 12.87 12.23
C THR A 52 -7.46 13.10 10.99
N LEU A 53 -7.52 12.14 10.08
CA LEU A 53 -8.38 12.20 8.90
C LEU A 53 -9.87 12.25 9.26
N LEU A 54 -10.29 11.48 10.27
CA LEU A 54 -11.69 11.37 10.66
C LEU A 54 -12.18 12.56 11.48
N TYR A 55 -11.42 12.97 12.51
CA TYR A 55 -11.85 13.96 13.50
C TYR A 55 -11.20 15.33 13.34
N LYS A 56 -10.29 15.50 12.36
CA LYS A 56 -9.41 16.70 12.23
C LYS A 56 -8.67 17.01 13.53
N GLN A 57 -8.40 15.97 14.33
CA GLN A 57 -7.72 16.00 15.62
C GLN A 57 -7.07 14.64 15.87
N THR A 58 -5.85 14.67 16.40
CA THR A 58 -5.13 13.47 16.81
C THR A 58 -5.45 13.15 18.25
N LEU A 59 -6.14 12.04 18.47
CA LEU A 59 -6.36 11.51 19.81
C LEU A 59 -5.14 10.70 20.27
N PRO A 60 -4.84 10.61 21.58
CA PRO A 60 -3.89 9.65 22.10
C PRO A 60 -4.32 8.23 21.72
N THR A 61 -3.43 7.46 21.09
CA THR A 61 -3.72 6.09 20.61
C THR A 61 -2.80 5.07 21.27
N HIS A 62 -3.31 3.88 21.53
CA HIS A 62 -2.54 2.69 21.93
C HIS A 62 -2.48 1.68 20.77
N THR A 63 -1.67 0.64 20.91
CA THR A 63 -1.54 -0.44 19.93
C THR A 63 -2.90 -1.09 19.63
N SER A 64 -3.38 -0.98 18.39
CA SER A 64 -4.63 -1.61 17.96
C SER A 64 -4.57 -3.13 18.10
N MET A 65 -5.58 -3.71 18.75
CA MET A 65 -5.77 -5.16 18.88
C MET A 65 -6.86 -5.70 17.93
N GLN A 66 -7.64 -4.82 17.31
CA GLN A 66 -8.70 -5.14 16.35
C GLN A 66 -8.63 -4.16 15.17
N THR A 67 -9.05 -4.63 14.00
CA THR A 67 -9.16 -3.80 12.80
C THR A 67 -10.25 -2.74 12.97
N ASN A 68 -9.92 -1.47 12.70
CA ASN A 68 -10.86 -0.35 12.78
C ASN A 68 -11.23 0.13 11.38
N MET A 69 -12.51 0.44 11.15
CA MET A 69 -13.01 0.91 9.87
C MET A 69 -13.75 2.22 10.04
N ALA A 70 -13.42 3.22 9.22
CA ALA A 70 -14.13 4.48 9.18
C ALA A 70 -14.34 4.94 7.75
N ASN A 71 -15.50 5.56 7.48
CA ASN A 71 -15.73 6.24 6.21
C ASN A 71 -15.28 7.69 6.33
N VAL A 72 -14.33 8.10 5.49
CA VAL A 72 -13.80 9.46 5.45
C VAL A 72 -14.22 10.11 4.14
N SER A 73 -14.86 11.28 4.25
CA SER A 73 -15.10 12.14 3.09
C SER A 73 -13.83 12.93 2.80
N LEU A 74 -13.41 12.98 1.53
CA LEU A 74 -12.20 13.66 1.05
C LEU A 74 -12.58 14.96 0.30
N PRO A 75 -12.58 16.13 0.97
CA PRO A 75 -12.68 17.42 0.30
C PRO A 75 -11.41 17.69 -0.54
N PRO A 76 -11.52 18.34 -1.72
CA PRO A 76 -12.72 18.91 -2.33
C PRO A 76 -13.53 17.92 -3.18
N SER A 77 -13.06 16.68 -3.36
CA SER A 77 -13.62 15.75 -4.36
C SER A 77 -15.00 15.14 -4.01
N ASN A 78 -15.54 15.37 -2.80
CA ASN A 78 -16.74 14.73 -2.26
C ASN A 78 -16.75 13.18 -2.37
N LYS A 79 -15.59 12.56 -2.63
CA LYS A 79 -15.43 11.11 -2.61
C LYS A 79 -15.49 10.62 -1.16
N SER A 80 -16.23 9.54 -0.92
CA SER A 80 -16.22 8.82 0.36
C SER A 80 -15.33 7.59 0.22
N LEU A 81 -14.30 7.50 1.06
CA LEU A 81 -13.33 6.41 1.07
C LEU A 81 -13.41 5.68 2.42
N ARG A 82 -13.50 4.34 2.38
CA ARG A 82 -13.45 3.53 3.60
C ARG A 82 -11.99 3.33 3.99
N ILE A 83 -11.57 3.83 5.14
CA ILE A 83 -10.22 3.60 5.66
C ILE A 83 -10.27 2.45 6.67
N ILE A 84 -9.39 1.47 6.49
CA ILE A 84 -9.25 0.28 7.32
C ILE A 84 -7.88 0.32 7.99
N ASP A 85 -7.84 0.56 9.30
CA ASP A 85 -6.63 0.50 10.14
C ASP A 85 -6.42 -0.92 10.64
N VAL A 86 -5.41 -1.59 10.09
CA VAL A 86 -5.08 -2.98 10.43
C VAL A 86 -4.03 -2.99 11.54
N PRO A 87 -4.18 -3.83 12.59
CA PRO A 87 -3.17 -4.00 13.62
C PRO A 87 -1.77 -4.31 13.06
N GLY A 88 -0.74 -3.67 13.60
CA GLY A 88 0.65 -3.90 13.14
C GLY A 88 1.37 -5.06 13.84
N HIS A 89 0.79 -5.64 14.89
CA HIS A 89 1.47 -6.61 15.74
C HIS A 89 1.66 -7.95 14.98
N PRO A 90 2.86 -8.59 15.02
CA PRO A 90 3.16 -9.78 14.21
C PRO A 90 2.12 -10.90 14.25
N ARG A 91 1.49 -11.14 15.41
CA ARG A 91 0.43 -12.16 15.59
C ARG A 91 -0.88 -11.89 14.83
N ILE A 92 -1.17 -10.64 14.51
CA ILE A 92 -2.48 -10.22 13.99
C ILE A 92 -2.36 -9.34 12.74
N ARG A 93 -1.14 -9.07 12.28
CA ARG A 93 -0.90 -8.20 11.13
C ARG A 93 -1.43 -8.77 9.83
N ASP A 94 -1.55 -10.09 9.69
CA ASP A 94 -2.03 -10.78 8.47
C ASP A 94 -3.52 -10.62 8.20
N GLN A 95 -4.29 -10.02 9.12
CA GLN A 95 -5.71 -9.68 8.91
C GLN A 95 -5.94 -8.80 7.68
N PHE A 96 -4.92 -8.08 7.20
CA PHE A 96 -5.04 -7.27 5.99
C PHE A 96 -5.46 -8.07 4.75
N ARG A 97 -5.09 -9.35 4.69
CA ARG A 97 -5.38 -10.23 3.55
C ARG A 97 -6.89 -10.38 3.31
N GLU A 98 -7.69 -10.33 4.37
CA GLU A 98 -9.16 -10.39 4.29
C GLU A 98 -9.77 -9.17 3.58
N TYR A 99 -9.05 -8.05 3.54
CA TYR A 99 -9.51 -6.79 2.96
C TYR A 99 -8.86 -6.46 1.62
N MET A 100 -7.87 -7.23 1.17
CA MET A 100 -7.14 -6.99 -0.07
C MET A 100 -8.05 -7.05 -1.32
N SER A 101 -9.13 -7.84 -1.29
CA SER A 101 -10.07 -7.93 -2.41
C SER A 101 -10.93 -6.67 -2.62
N ASP A 102 -11.14 -5.86 -1.58
CA ASP A 102 -11.87 -4.58 -1.62
C ASP A 102 -10.92 -3.37 -1.58
N ALA A 103 -9.61 -3.61 -1.60
CA ALA A 103 -8.61 -2.55 -1.54
C ALA A 103 -8.60 -1.76 -2.85
N LYS A 104 -8.88 -0.47 -2.75
CA LYS A 104 -8.60 0.52 -3.79
C LYS A 104 -7.14 0.95 -3.76
N ALA A 105 -6.63 1.10 -2.54
CA ALA A 105 -5.31 1.61 -2.26
C ALA A 105 -4.75 0.99 -0.98
N VAL A 106 -3.44 0.89 -0.90
CA VAL A 106 -2.70 0.41 0.27
C VAL A 106 -1.66 1.45 0.64
N ALA A 107 -1.71 1.92 1.88
CA ALA A 107 -0.71 2.82 2.44
C ALA A 107 0.06 2.10 3.55
N PHE A 108 1.35 1.86 3.29
CA PHE A 108 2.25 1.24 4.25
C PHE A 108 2.99 2.32 5.07
N VAL A 109 2.61 2.45 6.33
CA VAL A 109 3.09 3.49 7.25
C VAL A 109 4.36 3.04 7.95
N VAL A 110 5.40 3.87 7.86
CA VAL A 110 6.72 3.62 8.42
C VAL A 110 7.15 4.80 9.27
N ASP A 111 7.58 4.54 10.50
CA ASP A 111 8.16 5.56 11.37
C ASP A 111 9.60 5.89 10.92
N ALA A 112 9.76 7.07 10.32
CA ALA A 112 11.05 7.53 9.80
C ALA A 112 12.12 7.74 10.90
N SER A 113 11.70 7.97 12.15
CA SER A 113 12.63 8.17 13.28
C SER A 113 13.23 6.86 13.81
N THR A 114 12.52 5.73 13.63
CA THR A 114 12.92 4.43 14.16
C THR A 114 13.37 3.42 13.09
N VAL A 115 13.07 3.68 11.81
CA VAL A 115 13.37 2.78 10.67
C VAL A 115 14.81 2.27 10.62
N SER A 116 15.80 3.02 11.11
CA SER A 116 17.20 2.55 11.13
C SER A 116 17.47 1.45 12.16
N ARG A 117 16.65 1.35 13.21
CA ARG A 117 16.77 0.32 14.25
C ARG A 117 15.90 -0.89 13.97
N ASN A 118 14.69 -0.68 13.47
CA ASN A 118 13.71 -1.74 13.22
C ASN A 118 13.52 -2.08 11.72
N GLY A 119 14.36 -1.55 10.83
CA GLY A 119 14.21 -1.66 9.38
C GLY A 119 14.05 -3.09 8.87
N SER A 120 14.78 -4.06 9.43
CA SER A 120 14.64 -5.48 9.06
C SER A 120 13.23 -6.04 9.34
N ALA A 121 12.68 -5.75 10.52
CA ALA A 121 11.32 -6.19 10.89
C ALA A 121 10.23 -5.43 10.11
N VAL A 122 10.47 -4.17 9.77
CA VAL A 122 9.57 -3.39 8.91
C VAL A 122 9.59 -3.94 7.48
N ALA A 123 10.78 -4.24 6.94
CA ALA A 123 10.96 -4.80 5.61
C ALA A 123 10.36 -6.20 5.48
N GLU A 124 10.40 -7.02 6.54
CA GLU A 124 9.67 -8.30 6.59
C GLU A 124 8.18 -8.11 6.35
N HIS A 125 7.56 -7.22 7.11
CA HIS A 125 6.14 -6.96 6.98
C HIS A 125 5.83 -6.40 5.59
N LEU A 126 6.67 -5.50 5.10
CA LEU A 126 6.53 -4.94 3.76
C LEU A 126 6.61 -6.04 2.69
N HIS A 127 7.55 -6.98 2.78
CA HIS A 127 7.66 -8.11 1.84
C HIS A 127 6.37 -8.93 1.82
N HIS A 128 5.74 -9.22 2.96
CA HIS A 128 4.43 -9.90 2.99
C HIS A 128 3.33 -9.08 2.27
N VAL A 129 3.35 -7.76 2.41
CA VAL A 129 2.41 -6.86 1.71
C VAL A 129 2.69 -6.84 0.21
N LEU A 130 3.95 -6.73 -0.22
CA LEU A 130 4.35 -6.76 -1.63
C LEU A 130 3.96 -8.10 -2.28
N ASN A 131 4.21 -9.22 -1.59
CA ASN A 131 3.79 -10.53 -2.06
C ASN A 131 2.27 -10.61 -2.23
N ALA A 132 1.51 -10.12 -1.25
CA ALA A 132 0.05 -10.10 -1.32
C ALA A 132 -0.49 -9.20 -2.44
N LEU A 133 0.22 -8.12 -2.78
CA LEU A 133 -0.11 -7.25 -3.91
C LEU A 133 0.13 -7.95 -5.25
N THR A 134 1.25 -8.67 -5.39
CA THR A 134 1.59 -9.41 -6.62
C THR A 134 0.80 -10.70 -6.79
N SER A 135 0.31 -11.30 -5.69
CA SER A 135 -0.47 -12.53 -5.71
C SER A 135 -1.97 -12.31 -5.97
N LEU A 136 -2.41 -11.08 -6.27
CA LEU A 136 -3.81 -10.80 -6.52
C LEU A 136 -4.29 -11.47 -7.83
N PRO A 137 -5.54 -11.97 -7.89
CA PRO A 137 -6.08 -12.57 -9.10
C PRO A 137 -6.04 -11.59 -10.30
N PRO A 138 -5.73 -12.03 -11.53
CA PRO A 138 -5.73 -11.17 -12.73
C PRO A 138 -7.08 -10.48 -13.01
N SER A 139 -8.16 -11.00 -12.43
CA SER A 139 -9.50 -10.42 -12.50
C SER A 139 -9.68 -9.18 -11.63
N GLN A 140 -8.74 -8.86 -10.73
CA GLN A 140 -8.77 -7.70 -9.86
C GLN A 140 -7.77 -6.65 -10.34
N ALA A 141 -8.17 -5.37 -10.33
CA ALA A 141 -7.24 -4.28 -10.56
C ALA A 141 -6.30 -4.14 -9.35
N PRO A 142 -4.97 -4.04 -9.55
CA PRO A 142 -4.05 -3.88 -8.43
C PRO A 142 -4.34 -2.55 -7.70
N PRO A 143 -4.36 -2.55 -6.36
CA PRO A 143 -4.57 -1.33 -5.60
C PRO A 143 -3.38 -0.39 -5.76
N VAL A 144 -3.63 0.92 -5.73
CA VAL A 144 -2.56 1.93 -5.75
C VAL A 144 -1.76 1.80 -4.45
N PHE A 145 -0.43 1.74 -4.55
CA PHE A 145 0.44 1.51 -3.40
C PHE A 145 1.28 2.74 -3.05
N THR A 146 1.32 3.10 -1.76
CA THR A 146 2.18 4.17 -1.25
C THR A 146 2.87 3.76 0.04
N ILE A 147 4.10 4.24 0.22
CA ILE A 147 4.83 4.15 1.48
C ILE A 147 4.80 5.52 2.16
N VAL A 148 4.23 5.58 3.36
CA VAL A 148 4.10 6.80 4.15
C VAL A 148 5.25 6.85 5.16
N ALA A 149 6.20 7.75 4.94
CA ALA A 149 7.25 8.09 5.90
C ALA A 149 6.68 9.01 6.99
N HIS A 150 6.14 8.39 8.04
CA HIS A 150 5.46 9.06 9.14
C HIS A 150 6.43 9.54 10.22
N LYS A 151 5.94 10.44 11.09
CA LYS A 151 6.71 11.15 12.14
C LYS A 151 7.87 11.96 11.55
N SER A 152 7.64 12.56 10.38
CA SER A 152 8.65 13.37 9.68
C SER A 152 9.11 14.58 10.50
N ASP A 153 8.25 15.08 11.39
CA ASP A 153 8.51 16.16 12.33
C ASP A 153 9.65 15.86 13.32
N LEU A 154 9.95 14.58 13.56
CA LEU A 154 11.05 14.17 14.42
C LEU A 154 12.42 14.25 13.72
N LEU A 155 12.44 14.39 12.40
CA LEU A 155 13.66 14.62 11.64
C LEU A 155 13.87 16.12 11.45
N LYS A 156 15.05 16.60 11.83
CA LYS A 156 15.41 18.01 11.62
C LYS A 156 15.63 18.25 10.14
N ALA A 157 14.92 19.22 9.58
CA ALA A 157 15.16 19.72 8.24
C ALA A 157 16.64 20.15 8.07
N SER A 158 17.16 19.98 6.86
CA SER A 158 18.50 20.42 6.48
C SER A 158 18.41 21.65 5.58
N ALA A 159 19.53 22.33 5.33
CA ALA A 159 19.57 23.49 4.45
C ALA A 159 19.04 23.21 3.03
N ASN A 160 19.09 21.96 2.58
CA ASN A 160 18.76 21.54 1.21
C ASN A 160 17.51 20.66 1.10
N ALA A 161 16.87 20.29 2.22
CA ALA A 161 15.75 19.34 2.19
C ALA A 161 14.83 19.50 3.40
N THR A 162 13.51 19.41 3.15
CA THR A 162 12.51 19.45 4.22
C THR A 162 12.53 18.17 5.07
N SER A 163 11.92 18.21 6.25
CA SER A 163 11.73 17.06 7.13
C SER A 163 11.10 15.87 6.42
N GLU A 164 10.10 16.14 5.57
CA GLU A 164 9.33 15.16 4.81
C GLU A 164 10.21 14.49 3.75
N GLN A 165 10.96 15.28 2.98
CA GLN A 165 11.88 14.79 1.96
C GLN A 165 12.99 13.93 2.56
N LEU A 166 13.57 14.37 3.68
CA LEU A 166 14.58 13.58 4.40
C LEU A 166 14.02 12.27 4.93
N SER A 167 12.79 12.29 5.45
CA SER A 167 12.10 11.10 5.96
C SER A 167 11.83 10.09 4.85
N VAL A 168 11.32 10.55 3.70
CA VAL A 168 11.10 9.72 2.51
C VAL A 168 12.41 9.09 2.04
N ASN A 169 13.47 9.88 1.88
CA ASN A 169 14.77 9.38 1.42
C ASN A 169 15.36 8.35 2.39
N ARG A 170 15.26 8.60 3.70
CA ARG A 170 15.73 7.69 4.75
C ARG A 170 14.97 6.37 4.72
N VAL A 171 13.64 6.42 4.67
CA VAL A 171 12.78 5.23 4.63
C VAL A 171 13.05 4.42 3.36
N ARG A 172 13.06 5.07 2.19
CA ARG A 172 13.37 4.42 0.90
C ARG A 172 14.70 3.69 0.95
N THR A 173 15.78 4.39 1.30
CA THR A 173 17.14 3.83 1.29
C THR A 173 17.26 2.62 2.22
N ILE A 174 16.66 2.68 3.41
CA ILE A 174 16.75 1.58 4.38
C ILE A 174 15.91 0.39 3.92
N LEU A 175 14.67 0.63 3.46
CA LEU A 175 13.81 -0.47 3.02
C LEU A 175 14.35 -1.16 1.78
N GLU A 176 14.85 -0.42 0.79
CA GLU A 176 15.51 -1.04 -0.38
C GLU A 176 16.66 -1.94 0.05
N ARG A 177 17.54 -1.45 0.91
CA ARG A 177 18.68 -2.23 1.42
C ARG A 177 18.24 -3.48 2.19
N GLU A 178 17.22 -3.38 3.04
CA GLU A 178 16.76 -4.54 3.81
C GLU A 178 15.97 -5.54 2.95
N LEU A 179 15.20 -5.09 1.96
CA LEU A 179 14.51 -5.96 1.00
C LEU A 179 15.49 -6.64 0.05
N ASP A 180 16.55 -5.94 -0.38
CA ASP A 180 17.61 -6.52 -1.20
C ASP A 180 18.36 -7.64 -0.46
N LYS A 181 18.70 -7.42 0.82
CA LYS A 181 19.25 -8.48 1.69
C LYS A 181 18.32 -9.69 1.80
N ARG A 182 16.99 -9.47 1.89
CA ARG A 182 16.01 -10.56 1.96
C ARG A 182 15.90 -11.29 0.62
N LYS A 183 15.95 -10.59 -0.51
CA LYS A 183 16.01 -11.19 -1.85
C LYS A 183 17.24 -12.09 -1.98
N ALA A 184 18.42 -11.59 -1.58
CA ALA A 184 19.67 -12.34 -1.60
C ALA A 184 19.66 -13.53 -0.63
N SER A 185 19.09 -13.40 0.57
CA SER A 185 19.03 -14.50 1.54
C SER A 185 18.11 -15.64 1.07
N HIS A 186 17.02 -15.32 0.36
CA HIS A 186 16.14 -16.34 -0.21
C HIS A 186 16.79 -17.03 -1.42
N ALA A 187 17.48 -16.27 -2.30
CA ALA A 187 18.20 -16.83 -3.43
C ALA A 187 19.40 -17.73 -2.99
N GLY A 188 20.08 -17.37 -1.89
CA GLY A 188 21.19 -18.15 -1.33
C GLY A 188 20.78 -19.29 -0.40
N GLY A 189 19.50 -19.36 0.01
CA GLY A 189 18.96 -20.34 0.94
C GLY A 189 18.60 -21.70 0.32
N VAL A 190 18.68 -21.83 -1.01
CA VAL A 190 18.32 -23.05 -1.78
C VAL A 190 19.30 -24.23 -1.54
N GLY A 191 20.24 -24.11 -0.60
CA GLY A 191 21.28 -25.11 -0.32
C GLY A 191 21.24 -25.81 1.04
N VAL A 192 20.26 -25.55 1.91
CA VAL A 192 20.15 -26.23 3.22
C VAL A 192 18.75 -26.78 3.38
N GLU A 193 18.58 -28.06 3.02
CA GLU A 193 17.46 -28.89 3.44
C GLU A 193 17.36 -28.86 4.98
N SER A 194 16.42 -28.08 5.52
CA SER A 194 16.07 -28.17 6.94
C SER A 194 15.09 -29.33 7.11
N LEU A 195 15.66 -30.49 7.43
CA LEU A 195 14.97 -31.65 7.97
C LEU A 195 14.23 -31.25 9.26
N GLY A 196 12.90 -31.37 9.25
CA GLY A 196 12.08 -31.57 10.45
C GLY A 196 11.37 -30.35 11.01
N GLY A 197 10.06 -30.29 10.81
CA GLY A 197 9.13 -29.40 11.53
C GLY A 197 7.85 -29.19 10.74
N GLU A 198 6.78 -29.89 11.09
CA GLU A 198 5.43 -29.59 10.61
C GLU A 198 5.03 -28.19 11.12
N GLY A 199 4.98 -27.19 10.23
CA GLY A 199 4.48 -25.86 10.55
C GLY A 199 5.09 -24.76 9.68
N GLU A 200 4.25 -24.20 8.80
CA GLU A 200 4.50 -23.08 7.88
C GLU A 200 5.38 -23.41 6.68
N GLU A 201 4.72 -23.51 5.52
CA GLU A 201 5.36 -23.56 4.21
C GLU A 201 6.40 -22.43 4.12
N SER A 202 7.67 -22.80 3.99
CA SER A 202 8.67 -21.98 3.31
C SER A 202 8.36 -21.97 1.81
N THR A 203 7.13 -21.61 1.44
CA THR A 203 6.81 -21.23 0.08
C THR A 203 7.66 -20.01 -0.23
N GLU A 204 8.39 -20.05 -1.35
CA GLU A 204 9.12 -18.89 -1.87
C GLU A 204 8.17 -17.68 -1.87
N LEU A 205 8.33 -16.81 -0.87
CA LEU A 205 7.53 -15.60 -0.75
C LEU A 205 7.94 -14.70 -1.92
N GLY A 206 7.09 -14.67 -2.96
CA GLY A 206 7.26 -13.81 -4.13
C GLY A 206 7.17 -12.33 -3.80
N GLY A 207 7.06 -11.49 -4.83
CA GLY A 207 6.84 -10.05 -4.66
C GLY A 207 8.09 -9.20 -4.44
N LEU A 208 9.30 -9.75 -4.57
CA LEU A 208 10.57 -9.01 -4.64
C LEU A 208 11.21 -9.05 -6.04
N GLU A 209 10.40 -9.35 -7.05
CA GLU A 209 10.83 -9.40 -8.44
C GLU A 209 11.12 -7.97 -8.92
N CYS A 210 12.34 -7.79 -9.43
CA CYS A 210 12.80 -6.55 -10.03
C CYS A 210 13.44 -6.88 -11.37
N SER A 211 13.27 -5.97 -12.33
CA SER A 211 13.90 -6.06 -13.65
C SER A 211 15.45 -6.00 -13.58
N GLY A 212 15.99 -5.40 -12.52
CA GLY A 212 17.42 -5.33 -12.22
C GLY A 212 17.93 -6.36 -11.21
N GLY A 213 19.24 -6.30 -10.94
CA GLY A 213 19.92 -7.18 -9.97
C GLY A 213 19.53 -6.88 -8.52
N GLU A 214 19.69 -5.62 -8.10
CA GLU A 214 19.37 -5.17 -6.74
C GLU A 214 17.89 -4.81 -6.60
N PHE A 215 17.33 -4.96 -5.41
CA PHE A 215 15.96 -4.50 -5.16
C PHE A 215 15.90 -2.96 -5.11
N LYS A 216 15.12 -2.38 -6.04
CA LYS A 216 14.76 -0.96 -6.06
C LYS A 216 13.28 -0.82 -6.29
N PHE A 217 12.62 0.07 -5.55
CA PHE A 217 11.17 0.30 -5.72
C PHE A 217 10.82 0.81 -7.11
N ALA A 218 11.74 1.54 -7.76
CA ALA A 218 11.58 2.00 -9.14
C ALA A 218 11.64 0.88 -10.19
N GLU A 219 12.26 -0.25 -9.85
CA GLU A 219 12.46 -1.41 -10.74
C GLU A 219 11.58 -2.60 -10.36
N TRP A 220 10.70 -2.42 -9.37
CA TRP A 220 9.80 -3.46 -8.86
C TRP A 220 8.70 -3.77 -9.88
N GLU A 221 8.52 -5.05 -10.18
CA GLU A 221 7.58 -5.50 -11.23
C GLU A 221 6.12 -5.49 -10.76
N GLY A 222 5.88 -5.39 -9.44
CA GLY A 222 4.53 -5.39 -8.87
C GLY A 222 3.75 -4.07 -9.03
N GLY A 223 4.36 -3.04 -9.61
CA GLY A 223 3.71 -1.77 -9.95
C GLY A 223 4.44 -0.55 -9.40
N GLU A 224 3.82 0.62 -9.57
CA GLU A 224 4.38 1.89 -9.09
C GLU A 224 4.22 2.04 -7.58
N VAL A 225 5.29 2.48 -6.91
CA VAL A 225 5.31 2.76 -5.48
C VAL A 225 5.49 4.25 -5.23
N ALA A 226 4.44 4.91 -4.76
CA ALA A 226 4.53 6.29 -4.31
C ALA A 226 5.20 6.38 -2.93
N PHE A 227 5.83 7.52 -2.64
CA PHE A 227 6.37 7.83 -1.32
C PHE A 227 5.86 9.18 -0.85
N VAL A 228 5.37 9.24 0.38
CA VAL A 228 4.82 10.46 0.96
C VAL A 228 5.40 10.68 2.35
N GLY A 229 5.86 11.89 2.64
CA GLY A 229 6.24 12.29 3.99
C GLY A 229 5.01 12.76 4.75
N ALA A 230 4.86 12.34 6.00
CA ALA A 230 3.73 12.71 6.83
C ALA A 230 4.13 12.95 8.29
N SER A 231 3.41 13.85 8.94
CA SER A 231 3.50 14.06 10.39
C SER A 231 2.14 14.40 10.99
N VAL A 232 1.97 14.02 12.25
CA VAL A 232 0.73 14.23 12.99
C VAL A 232 1.09 14.69 14.40
N THR A 233 0.58 15.86 14.79
CA THR A 233 0.80 16.42 16.12
C THR A 233 -0.23 15.84 17.11
N VAL A 234 0.25 15.22 18.20
CA VAL A 234 -0.62 14.66 19.25
C VAL A 234 -0.99 15.77 20.25
N GLY A 235 -2.28 16.05 20.44
CA GLY A 235 -2.76 17.00 21.46
C GLY A 235 -3.71 18.08 20.97
N LYS A 236 -4.00 19.06 21.85
CA LYS A 236 -4.95 20.16 21.63
C LYS A 236 -4.45 21.05 20.49
N ALA A 237 -4.98 20.80 19.29
CA ALA A 237 -4.92 21.61 18.07
C ALA A 237 -3.63 22.42 17.85
N ALA A 238 -2.79 21.97 16.92
CA ALA A 238 -1.85 22.86 16.24
C ALA A 238 -2.65 23.93 15.48
N VAL A 239 -3.09 24.98 16.18
CA VAL A 239 -3.62 26.21 15.60
C VAL A 239 -2.42 27.10 15.39
N VAL A 240 -1.95 27.15 14.15
CA VAL A 240 -1.03 28.20 13.68
C VAL A 240 -1.81 28.95 12.60
N ASP A 241 -2.08 30.23 12.83
CA ASP A 241 -2.82 31.14 11.93
C ASP A 241 -4.27 30.76 11.58
N GLY A 242 -5.03 30.22 12.52
CA GLY A 242 -6.49 30.01 12.34
C GLY A 242 -6.86 28.84 11.41
N GLU A 243 -5.89 28.24 10.74
CA GLU A 243 -6.04 26.97 10.02
C GLU A 243 -5.39 25.83 10.82
N LYS A 244 -6.13 24.73 11.02
CA LYS A 244 -5.54 23.49 11.55
C LYS A 244 -4.64 22.90 10.48
N ARG A 245 -3.33 23.15 10.55
CA ARG A 245 -2.34 22.52 9.67
C ARG A 245 -1.79 21.27 10.35
N ASP A 246 -2.21 20.10 9.87
CA ASP A 246 -1.52 18.84 10.12
C ASP A 246 -0.54 18.57 8.97
N GLY A 247 0.50 17.77 9.22
CA GLY A 247 1.48 17.38 8.21
C GLY A 247 0.99 16.25 7.30
N LEU A 248 -0.31 16.21 6.99
CA LEU A 248 -0.92 15.20 6.12
C LEU A 248 -1.31 15.77 4.73
N SER A 249 -0.85 16.96 4.36
CA SER A 249 -1.18 17.60 3.06
C SER A 249 -0.93 16.67 1.88
N ASP A 250 0.30 16.17 1.78
CA ASP A 250 0.77 15.37 0.65
C ASP A 250 0.06 14.01 0.63
N PHE A 251 -0.26 13.48 1.82
CA PHE A 251 -1.04 12.24 1.94
C PHE A 251 -2.49 12.44 1.52
N ARG A 252 -3.12 13.57 1.88
CA ARG A 252 -4.49 13.91 1.47
C ARG A 252 -4.56 14.14 -0.03
N GLU A 253 -3.59 14.83 -0.62
CA GLU A 253 -3.49 15.04 -2.08
C GLU A 253 -3.43 13.69 -2.80
N TRP A 254 -2.52 12.81 -2.37
CA TRP A 254 -2.44 11.44 -2.89
C TRP A 254 -3.77 10.67 -2.76
N LEU A 255 -4.51 10.83 -1.66
CA LEU A 255 -5.84 10.21 -1.50
C LEU A 255 -6.90 10.77 -2.46
N VAL A 256 -6.86 12.07 -2.78
CA VAL A 256 -7.78 12.71 -3.72
C VAL A 256 -7.53 12.22 -5.15
N ASP A 257 -6.26 12.03 -5.49
CA ASP A 257 -5.80 11.59 -6.82
C ASP A 257 -6.02 10.10 -7.11
N LEU A 258 -6.53 9.34 -6.13
CA LEU A 258 -6.90 7.94 -6.36
C LEU A 258 -7.95 7.81 -7.48
N PRO A 259 -7.75 6.88 -8.44
CA PRO A 259 -8.48 6.77 -9.71
C PRO A 259 -9.90 6.17 -9.60
#